data_AF-A0A0U3GSD0-F1
#
_entry.id   AF-A0A0U3GSD0-F1
#
_cell.length_a   1.000
_cell.length_b   1.000
_cell.length_c   1.000
_cell.angle_alpha   90.00
_cell.angle_beta   90.00
_cell.angle_gamma   90.00
#
_symmetry.space_group_name_H-M   'P 1'
#
loop_
_entity.id
_entity.type
_entity.pdbx_description
1 polymer ?
#
loop_
_entity_poly.entity_id
_entity_poly.type
_entity_poly.pdbx_seq_one_letter_code
_entity_poly.pdbx_strand_id
1 'polypeptide(L)' 'MSEKLHLTPEDEFPEDLSSIPDKELQVLDSQVQRQLDYEYVAEGEPNPETEFRHLDLDEEFQERDDR' A
#
# COMPACT_ATOMS: atom_id res chain seq x y z
N MET A 1 10.89 -5.21 5.43
CA MET A 1 10.12 -4.00 5.08
C MET A 1 11.04 -2.78 5.09
N SER A 2 11.02 -2.00 4.03
CA SER A 2 11.92 -0.86 3.78
C SER A 2 11.75 0.26 4.83
N GLU A 3 12.83 0.95 5.21
CA GLU A 3 12.78 2.11 6.13
C GLU A 3 12.17 3.38 5.50
N LYS A 4 11.66 3.27 4.26
CA LYS A 4 11.07 4.39 3.52
C LYS A 4 9.73 4.81 4.13
N LEU A 5 9.44 6.11 4.09
CA LEU A 5 8.18 6.67 4.62
C LEU A 5 7.00 6.49 3.67
N HIS A 6 7.27 6.32 2.37
CA HIS A 6 6.33 6.09 1.28
C HIS A 6 6.95 5.10 0.30
N LEU A 7 6.12 4.39 -0.46
CA LEU A 7 6.55 3.35 -1.40
C LEU A 7 6.16 3.78 -2.82
N THR A 8 7.13 4.02 -3.69
CA THR A 8 6.84 4.46 -5.06
C THR A 8 6.27 3.31 -5.90
N PRO A 9 5.61 3.59 -7.05
CA PRO A 9 5.14 2.56 -7.98
C PRO A 9 6.22 1.56 -8.42
N GLU A 10 7.47 2.03 -8.51
CA GLU A 10 8.61 1.23 -8.98
C GLU A 10 9.27 0.42 -7.86
N ASP A 11 8.95 0.71 -6.59
CA ASP A 11 9.45 -0.05 -5.46
C ASP A 11 8.80 -1.44 -5.39
N GLU A 12 9.55 -2.43 -4.88
CA GLU A 12 9.06 -3.79 -4.69
C GLU A 12 7.83 -3.80 -3.77
N PHE A 13 6.80 -4.54 -4.20
CA PHE A 13 5.56 -4.76 -3.45
C PHE A 13 5.31 -6.27 -3.34
N PRO A 14 4.85 -6.78 -2.18
CA PRO A 14 4.59 -8.22 -2.01
C PRO A 14 3.47 -8.71 -2.94
N GLU A 15 3.68 -9.83 -3.61
CA GLU A 15 2.65 -10.47 -4.46
C GLU A 15 1.57 -11.20 -3.65
N ASP A 16 1.86 -11.57 -2.39
CA ASP A 16 0.94 -12.31 -1.51
C ASP A 16 0.87 -11.65 -0.12
N LEU A 17 -0.19 -10.86 0.08
CA LEU A 17 -0.45 -10.13 1.31
C LEU A 17 -0.92 -11.05 2.46
N SER A 18 -1.51 -12.21 2.16
CA SER A 18 -2.04 -13.15 3.16
C SER A 18 -0.96 -13.74 4.07
N SER A 19 0.28 -13.77 3.57
CA SER A 19 1.47 -14.23 4.30
C SER A 19 2.08 -13.16 5.23
N ILE A 20 1.66 -11.90 5.08
CA ILE A 20 2.25 -10.75 5.78
C ILE A 20 1.61 -10.57 7.16
N PRO A 21 2.40 -10.44 8.25
CA PRO A 21 1.85 -10.16 9.57
C PRO A 21 1.08 -8.83 9.62
N ASP A 22 -0.01 -8.75 10.39
CA ASP A 22 -0.90 -7.56 10.46
C ASP A 22 -0.15 -6.24 10.63
N LYS A 23 0.84 -6.22 11.53
CA LYS A 23 1.63 -5.02 11.79
C LYS A 23 2.43 -4.58 10.57
N GLU A 24 2.99 -5.52 9.82
CA GLU A 24 3.75 -5.21 8.61
C GLU A 24 2.82 -4.80 7.48
N LEU A 25 1.62 -5.38 7.41
CA LEU A 25 0.57 -5.00 6.46
C LEU A 25 0.09 -3.56 6.70
N GLN A 26 -0.13 -3.17 7.97
CA GLN A 26 -0.48 -1.79 8.35
C GLN A 26 0.63 -0.78 8.04
N VAL A 27 1.90 -1.20 8.14
CA VAL A 27 3.03 -0.34 7.73
C VAL A 27 3.05 -0.16 6.22
N LEU A 28 2.82 -1.24 5.47
CA LEU A 28 2.75 -1.22 4.01
C LEU A 28 1.62 -0.30 3.53
N ASP A 29 0.44 -0.43 4.13
CA ASP A 29 -0.71 0.45 3.90
C ASP A 29 -0.38 1.92 4.16
N SER A 30 0.21 2.21 5.31
CA SER A 30 0.62 3.57 5.64
C SER A 30 1.66 4.15 4.66
N GLN A 31 2.52 3.31 4.07
CA GLN A 31 3.49 3.72 3.05
C GLN A 31 2.81 4.00 1.70
N VAL A 32 1.86 3.16 1.29
CA VAL A 32 1.10 3.33 0.03
C VAL A 32 0.19 4.55 0.12
N GLN A 33 -0.55 4.73 1.21
CA GLN A 33 -1.40 5.92 1.41
C GLN A 33 -0.58 7.22 1.33
N ARG A 34 0.61 7.26 1.93
CA ARG A 34 1.49 8.44 1.81
C ARG A 34 2.01 8.68 0.40
N GLN A 35 2.19 7.61 -0.38
CA GLN A 35 2.52 7.76 -1.80
C GLN A 35 1.34 8.37 -2.57
N LEU A 36 0.11 7.90 -2.34
CA LEU A 36 -1.09 8.49 -2.94
C LEU A 36 -1.22 9.97 -2.61
N ASP A 37 -1.07 10.32 -1.33
CA ASP A 37 -1.12 11.71 -0.88
C ASP A 37 -0.05 12.57 -1.58
N TYR A 38 1.17 12.03 -1.73
CA TYR A 38 2.26 12.70 -2.42
C TYR A 38 1.95 12.91 -3.91
N GLU A 39 1.53 11.87 -4.62
CA GLU A 39 1.22 11.93 -6.06
C GLU A 39 0.06 12.88 -6.34
N TYR A 40 -0.99 12.85 -5.53
CA TYR A 40 -2.11 13.78 -5.64
C TYR A 40 -1.66 15.24 -5.52
N VAL A 41 -0.76 15.53 -4.56
CA VAL A 41 -0.25 16.89 -4.32
C VAL A 41 0.78 17.32 -5.37
N ALA A 42 1.67 16.43 -5.77
CA ALA A 42 2.83 16.75 -6.61
C ALA A 42 2.52 16.64 -8.11
N GLU A 43 1.71 15.66 -8.49
CA GLU A 43 1.45 15.25 -9.89
C GLU A 43 0.00 15.55 -10.32
N GLY A 44 -0.89 15.77 -9.34
CA GLY A 44 -2.30 16.16 -9.56
C GLY A 44 -3.25 14.98 -9.71
N GLU A 45 -2.72 13.77 -9.89
CA GLU A 45 -3.44 12.50 -9.91
C GLU A 45 -2.52 11.38 -9.38
N PRO A 46 -3.06 10.35 -8.71
CA PRO A 46 -2.27 9.22 -8.25
C PRO A 46 -1.82 8.33 -9.41
N ASN A 47 -0.70 7.64 -9.21
CA ASN A 47 -0.26 6.62 -10.14
C ASN A 47 -1.21 5.41 -10.06
N PRO A 48 -1.65 4.83 -11.20
CA PRO A 48 -2.55 3.68 -11.19
C PRO A 48 -2.03 2.46 -10.41
N GLU A 49 -0.72 2.25 -10.40
CA GLU A 49 -0.09 1.17 -9.63
C GLU A 49 -0.19 1.41 -8.12
N THR A 50 -0.01 2.66 -7.66
CA THR A 50 -0.19 3.02 -6.25
C THR A 50 -1.64 2.82 -5.82
N GLU A 51 -2.61 3.21 -6.66
CA GLU A 51 -4.04 2.96 -6.41
C GLU A 51 -4.35 1.46 -6.34
N PHE A 52 -3.83 0.67 -7.28
CA PHE A 52 -4.04 -0.78 -7.31
C PHE A 52 -3.51 -1.45 -6.03
N ARG A 53 -2.30 -1.10 -5.58
CA ARG A 53 -1.72 -1.61 -4.33
C ARG A 53 -2.55 -1.25 -3.10
N HIS A 54 -3.14 -0.05 -3.07
CA HIS A 54 -4.04 0.34 -1.98
C HIS A 54 -5.32 -0.50 -1.98
N LEU A 55 -5.88 -0.78 -3.15
CA LEU A 55 -7.06 -1.63 -3.28
C LEU A 55 -6.79 -3.07 -2.82
N ASP A 56 -5.64 -3.64 -3.18
CA ASP A 56 -5.23 -4.98 -2.71
C ASP A 56 -5.10 -5.02 -1.18
N LEU A 57 -4.59 -3.96 -0.56
CA LEU A 57 -4.49 -3.84 0.89
C LEU A 57 -5.88 -3.73 1.55
N ASP A 58 -6.78 -2.93 0.98
CA ASP A 58 -8.16 -2.81 1.46
C ASP A 58 -8.89 -4.16 1.41
N GLU A 59 -8.70 -4.92 0.32
CA GLU A 59 -9.28 -6.26 0.17
C GLU A 59 -8.72 -7.22 1.23
N GLU A 60 -7.41 -7.27 1.43
CA GLU A 60 -6.79 -8.12 2.46
C GLU A 60 -7.25 -7.74 3.88
N PHE A 61 -7.39 -6.45 4.21
CA PHE A 61 -7.91 -6.05 5.51
C PHE A 61 -9.36 -6.49 5.71
N GLN A 62 -10.20 -6.33 4.68
CA GLN A 62 -11.59 -6.80 4.72
C GLN A 62 -11.65 -8.31 4.90
N GLU A 63 -10.82 -9.07 4.16
CA GLU A 63 -10.74 -10.51 4.32
C GLU A 63 -10.32 -10.93 5.73
N ARG A 64 -9.40 -10.19 6.39
CA ARG A 64 -8.99 -10.48 7.77
C ARG A 64 -10.07 -10.16 8.79
N ASP A 65 -10.80 -9.06 8.61
CA ASP A 65 -11.89 -8.68 9.52
C ASP A 65 -13.05 -9.67 9.49
N ASP A 66 -13.26 -10.36 8.36
CA ASP A 66 -14.30 -11.37 8.18
C ASP A 66 -13.92 -12.79 8.71
N ARG A 67 -12.69 -13.00 9.19
CA ARG A 67 -12.18 -14.31 9.72
C ARG A 67 -12.48 -14.55 11.19
#